data_AF-A0A0A9CSS7-F1
#
_entry.id   AF-A0A0A9CSS7-F1
#
_cell.length_a   1.000
_cell.length_b   1.000
_cell.length_c   1.000
_cell.angle_alpha   90.00
_cell.angle_beta   90.00
_cell.angle_gamma   90.00
#
_symmetry.space_group_name_H-M   'P 1'
#
loop_
_entity.id
_entity.type
_entity.pdbx_description
1 polymer ?
#
loop_
_entity_poly.entity_id
_entity_poly.type
_entity_poly.pdbx_seq_one_letter_code
_entity_poly.pdbx_strand_id
1 'polypeptide(L)'
;MGNCSPSPRRRRPSTEPGSPPLHRTASTPSATATTTVTVSPLGLARSPSVSAAAVDAEDGNVVRVYGSDGCPVAWRLRVSLLYKAAAPVHFTPSEAAPLGRPVLRLSAADPEVSGPADELLRQVDARFEGKPRVAPPERPRVSSPAAAAAEEVAELVRLQHRSAERHLEGVAAKVAEMVKKGKKSGKGRSVVEGAEVRRVGKWYGDAMEVMLEHARMEETLLFPDLQRAAHPGVCDKVNEQHGRHLPMMNGIKEDIKTLLTLELGSPLFHEVLVNLSVRLKALQDHTKEHFKEEENELFPRLEAVRRMQREEGKVSDKSSSAWASEAISAMEVTHSKLFPFFMTGLLPQEAVQYLDLVCRCTKNTRHLVSMLRSLAERLEDANPSIIHNNPTKLYEHLLVKSP
;
A
#
# COMPACT_ATOMS: atom_id res chain seq x y z
N MET A 1 -5.64 -6.79 -60.00
CA MET A 1 -4.28 -7.38 -59.93
C MET A 1 -4.28 -8.38 -58.79
N GLY A 2 -3.84 -9.60 -59.07
CA GLY A 2 -4.26 -10.82 -58.36
C GLY A 2 -3.58 -11.12 -57.02
N ASN A 3 -4.31 -11.90 -56.23
CA ASN A 3 -3.86 -12.65 -55.07
C ASN A 3 -2.65 -13.54 -55.37
N CYS A 4 -1.70 -13.62 -54.44
CA CYS A 4 -0.85 -14.79 -54.23
C CYS A 4 -0.28 -14.77 -52.79
N SER A 5 -0.84 -15.61 -51.93
CA SER A 5 -0.15 -16.12 -50.72
C SER A 5 0.70 -17.32 -51.10
N PRO A 6 1.81 -17.57 -50.37
CA PRO A 6 2.26 -18.94 -50.14
C PRO A 6 2.43 -19.31 -48.66
N SER A 7 2.11 -20.58 -48.44
CA SER A 7 1.97 -21.42 -47.24
C SER A 7 3.24 -21.67 -46.39
N PRO A 8 3.12 -22.35 -45.23
CA PRO A 8 4.05 -22.23 -44.09
C PRO A 8 5.19 -23.26 -44.07
N ARG A 9 6.27 -22.92 -43.35
CA ARG A 9 7.44 -23.78 -43.14
C ARG A 9 7.17 -24.91 -42.14
N ARG A 10 7.43 -26.14 -42.60
CA ARG A 10 7.64 -27.36 -41.81
C ARG A 10 8.76 -27.18 -40.77
N ARG A 11 8.51 -27.58 -39.52
CA ARG A 11 9.55 -28.06 -38.57
C ARG A 11 9.38 -29.56 -38.37
N ARG A 12 10.49 -30.29 -38.43
CA ARG A 12 10.59 -31.74 -38.17
C ARG A 12 10.83 -32.01 -36.67
N PRO A 13 10.56 -33.24 -36.19
CA PRO A 13 10.37 -33.58 -34.78
C PRO A 13 11.67 -33.89 -34.01
N SER A 14 11.61 -33.69 -32.69
CA SER A 14 12.62 -34.09 -31.71
C SER A 14 12.48 -35.57 -31.34
N THR A 15 13.60 -36.29 -31.37
CA THR A 15 13.79 -37.67 -30.93
C THR A 15 14.28 -37.70 -29.47
N GLU A 16 13.56 -38.39 -28.58
CA GLU A 16 14.14 -39.01 -27.38
C GLU A 16 14.82 -40.33 -27.76
N PRO A 17 15.81 -40.79 -26.97
CA PRO A 17 15.61 -42.08 -26.31
C PRO A 17 16.29 -42.26 -24.93
N GLY A 18 15.58 -42.94 -24.02
CA GLY A 18 16.09 -44.19 -23.41
C GLY A 18 16.85 -44.15 -22.06
N SER A 19 16.18 -44.59 -20.99
CA SER A 19 16.81 -45.36 -19.88
C SER A 19 17.14 -46.79 -20.35
N PRO A 20 18.06 -47.59 -19.71
CA PRO A 20 17.79 -48.32 -18.43
C PRO A 20 19.11 -48.74 -17.66
N PRO A 21 19.21 -49.80 -16.81
CA PRO A 21 18.33 -50.40 -15.78
C PRO A 21 18.98 -50.64 -14.37
N LEU A 22 18.10 -50.90 -13.38
CA LEU A 22 18.11 -51.88 -12.28
C LEU A 22 19.41 -52.35 -11.58
N HIS A 23 19.42 -52.30 -10.24
CA HIS A 23 19.73 -53.48 -9.41
C HIS A 23 18.97 -53.50 -8.06
N ARG A 24 18.34 -54.64 -7.83
CA ARG A 24 17.67 -55.19 -6.62
C ARG A 24 18.78 -55.58 -5.62
N THR A 25 18.64 -55.50 -4.28
CA THR A 25 17.88 -56.42 -3.42
C THR A 25 17.85 -55.94 -1.96
N ALA A 26 16.75 -56.28 -1.28
CA ALA A 26 16.51 -56.12 0.15
C ALA A 26 17.33 -57.09 1.01
N SER A 27 17.61 -56.71 2.27
CA SER A 27 17.79 -57.62 3.43
C SER A 27 17.85 -56.81 4.75
N THR A 28 16.85 -57.02 5.61
CA THR A 28 16.85 -56.83 7.08
C THR A 28 16.52 -58.21 7.66
N PRO A 29 17.00 -58.64 8.86
CA PRO A 29 16.48 -58.06 10.11
C PRO A 29 17.35 -58.14 11.38
N SER A 30 16.86 -57.42 12.41
CA SER A 30 16.87 -57.74 13.85
C SER A 30 18.17 -57.60 14.67
N ALA A 31 18.15 -56.71 15.68
CA ALA A 31 18.06 -57.11 17.09
C ALA A 31 18.09 -55.89 18.04
N THR A 32 17.04 -55.84 18.87
CA THR A 32 16.89 -55.30 20.24
C THR A 32 18.13 -54.90 21.04
N ALA A 33 18.07 -53.73 21.71
CA ALA A 33 18.32 -53.62 23.15
C ALA A 33 17.71 -52.33 23.73
N THR A 34 16.86 -52.55 24.73
CA THR A 34 16.12 -51.62 25.58
C THR A 34 17.02 -51.05 26.67
N THR A 35 16.98 -49.75 26.98
CA THR A 35 17.06 -49.29 28.39
C THR A 35 16.44 -47.91 28.56
N THR A 36 15.24 -47.90 29.16
CA THR A 36 14.63 -46.76 29.84
C THR A 36 15.24 -46.60 31.23
N VAL A 37 15.68 -45.39 31.59
CA VAL A 37 15.72 -44.96 33.00
C VAL A 37 15.30 -43.49 33.08
N THR A 38 14.15 -43.28 33.72
CA THR A 38 13.60 -41.98 34.14
C THR A 38 13.76 -41.90 35.65
N VAL A 39 14.51 -40.93 36.19
CA VAL A 39 14.29 -40.39 37.55
C VAL A 39 14.84 -38.95 37.63
N SER A 40 13.95 -37.98 37.90
CA SER A 40 14.22 -36.73 38.64
C SER A 40 13.86 -36.99 40.11
N PRO A 41 14.37 -36.28 41.16
CA PRO A 41 14.31 -34.81 41.26
C PRO A 41 15.37 -34.07 42.13
N LEU A 42 15.31 -32.73 42.04
CA LEU A 42 15.74 -31.67 42.99
C LEU A 42 17.16 -31.69 43.60
N GLY A 43 17.92 -30.62 43.33
CA GLY A 43 19.06 -30.17 44.12
C GLY A 43 19.34 -28.69 43.88
N LEU A 44 19.10 -27.87 44.91
CA LEU A 44 19.30 -26.42 44.99
C LEU A 44 20.74 -26.00 44.68
N ALA A 45 20.91 -24.94 43.87
CA ALA A 45 22.06 -24.04 43.98
C ALA A 45 21.67 -22.62 43.52
N ARG A 46 21.94 -21.66 44.42
CA ARG A 46 21.71 -20.22 44.36
C ARG A 46 22.65 -19.51 43.37
N SER A 47 22.07 -18.61 42.57
CA SER A 47 22.50 -17.22 42.27
C SER A 47 23.77 -17.01 41.38
N PRO A 48 23.84 -15.94 40.54
CA PRO A 48 23.44 -14.58 40.88
C PRO A 48 22.34 -13.98 40.01
N SER A 49 21.44 -13.30 40.73
CA SER A 49 20.53 -12.28 40.27
C SER A 49 21.26 -11.21 39.47
N VAL A 50 20.94 -11.11 38.18
CA VAL A 50 21.17 -9.88 37.43
C VAL A 50 20.18 -8.85 37.98
N SER A 51 20.75 -7.77 38.52
CA SER A 51 20.07 -6.62 39.10
C SER A 51 18.90 -6.15 38.24
N ALA A 52 17.67 -6.48 38.65
CA ALA A 52 16.43 -5.88 38.18
C ALA A 52 16.20 -4.55 38.91
N ALA A 53 17.14 -3.63 38.77
CA ALA A 53 17.02 -2.28 39.30
C ALA A 53 17.64 -1.28 38.32
N ALA A 54 16.80 -0.32 37.92
CA ALA A 54 17.04 0.86 37.07
C ALA A 54 16.78 0.71 35.57
N VAL A 55 15.49 0.75 35.19
CA VAL A 55 14.84 1.52 34.09
C VAL A 55 13.37 1.05 34.05
N ASP A 56 12.30 1.83 34.18
CA ASP A 56 12.04 3.26 34.21
C ASP A 56 10.80 3.47 35.11
N ALA A 57 10.61 4.66 35.65
CA ALA A 57 9.30 5.06 36.16
C ALA A 57 8.30 4.89 35.00
N GLU A 58 7.33 3.97 35.12
CA GLU A 58 6.35 3.72 34.06
C GLU A 58 5.58 5.01 33.80
N ASP A 59 5.91 5.64 32.69
CA ASP A 59 5.18 6.79 32.17
C ASP A 59 3.77 6.28 31.86
N GLY A 60 2.79 6.64 32.69
CA GLY A 60 1.45 6.05 32.72
C GLY A 60 0.62 6.21 31.45
N ASN A 61 1.21 6.72 30.38
CA ASN A 61 0.58 6.99 29.09
C ASN A 61 1.21 6.20 27.92
N VAL A 62 2.18 5.31 28.14
CA VAL A 62 2.79 4.52 27.04
C VAL A 62 1.86 3.40 26.57
N VAL A 63 1.63 3.32 25.25
CA VAL A 63 0.94 2.18 24.63
C VAL A 63 1.95 1.12 24.23
N ARG A 64 1.72 -0.13 24.64
CA ARG A 64 2.59 -1.26 24.30
C ARG A 64 1.87 -2.25 23.40
N VAL A 65 2.55 -2.64 22.33
CA VAL A 65 2.13 -3.74 21.46
C VAL A 65 3.19 -4.84 21.58
N TYR A 66 2.76 -6.01 22.00
CA TYR A 66 3.58 -7.21 22.08
C TYR A 66 3.19 -8.16 20.95
N GLY A 67 4.17 -8.72 20.25
CA GLY A 67 3.93 -9.74 19.24
C GLY A 67 5.20 -10.11 18.49
N SER A 68 5.18 -11.25 17.80
CA SER A 68 6.29 -11.67 16.94
C SER A 68 6.54 -10.66 15.81
N ASP A 69 7.80 -10.46 15.44
CA ASP A 69 8.19 -9.64 14.28
C ASP A 69 7.62 -10.15 12.96
N GLY A 70 7.18 -11.40 12.91
CA GLY A 70 6.52 -12.03 11.76
C GLY A 70 4.99 -11.92 11.77
N CYS A 71 4.38 -11.24 12.75
CA CYS A 71 2.92 -11.19 12.91
C CYS A 71 2.29 -9.96 12.20
N PRO A 72 1.51 -10.13 11.11
CA PRO A 72 0.87 -9.00 10.42
C PRO A 72 -0.06 -8.20 11.32
N VAL A 73 -0.77 -8.86 12.24
CA VAL A 73 -1.72 -8.20 13.14
C VAL A 73 -0.98 -7.26 14.10
N ALA A 74 0.18 -7.67 14.61
CA ALA A 74 1.00 -6.83 15.49
C ALA A 74 1.47 -5.56 14.76
N TRP A 75 1.94 -5.70 13.52
CA TRP A 75 2.35 -4.55 12.69
C TRP A 75 1.17 -3.68 12.28
N ARG A 76 0.01 -4.26 11.96
CA ARG A 76 -1.23 -3.52 11.66
C ARG A 76 -1.65 -2.66 12.86
N LEU A 77 -1.58 -3.20 14.08
CA LEU A 77 -1.87 -2.46 15.31
C LEU A 77 -0.88 -1.31 15.50
N ARG A 78 0.43 -1.56 15.32
CA ARG A 78 1.47 -0.52 15.42
C ARG A 78 1.20 0.64 14.45
N VAL A 79 1.00 0.34 13.17
CA VAL A 79 0.69 1.36 12.15
C VAL A 79 -0.59 2.13 12.49
N SER A 80 -1.63 1.43 12.94
CA SER A 80 -2.89 2.05 13.34
C SER A 80 -2.71 3.03 14.52
N LEU A 81 -1.94 2.64 15.53
CA LEU A 81 -1.63 3.51 16.66
C LEU A 81 -0.81 4.75 16.26
N LEU A 82 0.11 4.62 15.29
CA LEU A 82 0.84 5.74 14.70
C LEU A 82 -0.10 6.71 13.97
N TYR A 83 -1.02 6.18 13.15
CA TYR A 83 -2.06 6.99 12.48
C TYR A 83 -3.07 7.63 13.43
N LYS A 84 -3.22 7.06 14.64
CA LYS A 84 -4.03 7.63 15.70
C LYS A 84 -3.25 8.65 16.55
N ALA A 85 -1.92 8.75 16.38
CA ALA A 85 -0.99 9.35 17.35
C ALA A 85 -1.42 9.04 18.77
N ALA A 86 -1.59 7.75 19.04
CA ALA A 86 -1.55 7.32 20.42
C ALA A 86 -0.27 7.88 21.07
N ALA A 87 -0.31 8.05 22.39
CA ALA A 87 0.88 8.34 23.18
C ALA A 87 2.02 7.36 22.84
N PRO A 88 3.29 7.66 23.20
CA PRO A 88 4.47 6.95 22.67
C PRO A 88 4.23 5.43 22.55
N VAL A 89 4.27 4.93 21.31
CA VAL A 89 3.96 3.54 20.99
C VAL A 89 5.24 2.74 21.09
N HIS A 90 5.31 1.84 22.06
CA HIS A 90 6.42 0.91 22.21
C HIS A 90 6.04 -0.46 21.66
N PHE A 91 6.64 -0.82 20.53
CA PHE A 91 6.55 -2.18 20.01
C PHE A 91 7.63 -3.05 20.65
N THR A 92 7.23 -4.13 21.32
CA THR A 92 8.15 -5.09 21.93
C THR A 92 8.02 -6.43 21.19
N PRO A 93 9.02 -6.82 20.39
CA PRO A 93 9.07 -8.14 19.80
C PRO A 93 8.99 -9.19 20.91
N SER A 94 7.98 -10.06 20.84
CA SER A 94 7.78 -11.11 21.83
C SER A 94 7.24 -12.37 21.17
N GLU A 95 8.06 -13.42 21.21
CA GLU A 95 7.65 -14.79 20.86
C GLU A 95 6.90 -15.47 22.02
N ALA A 96 6.89 -14.86 23.21
CA ALA A 96 6.26 -15.39 24.42
C ALA A 96 4.75 -15.12 24.49
N ALA A 97 4.17 -14.46 23.49
CA ALA A 97 2.76 -14.15 23.46
C ALA A 97 1.92 -15.45 23.37
N PRO A 98 0.87 -15.63 24.19
CA PRO A 98 0.05 -16.83 24.17
C PRO A 98 -0.48 -17.10 22.75
N LEU A 99 -0.15 -18.27 22.20
CA LEU A 99 -0.61 -18.73 20.88
C LEU A 99 -0.15 -17.87 19.69
N GLY A 100 0.93 -17.09 19.83
CA GLY A 100 1.45 -16.24 18.74
C GLY A 100 0.54 -15.08 18.34
N ARG A 101 -0.45 -14.74 19.19
CA ARG A 101 -1.37 -13.63 18.98
C ARG A 101 -0.80 -12.36 19.59
N PRO A 102 -0.97 -11.18 18.95
CA PRO A 102 -0.50 -9.95 19.54
C PRO A 102 -1.30 -9.60 20.81
N VAL A 103 -0.60 -9.00 21.75
CA VAL A 103 -1.16 -8.49 23.01
C VAL A 103 -1.02 -6.97 23.01
N LEU A 104 -2.09 -6.28 23.37
CA LEU A 104 -2.16 -4.83 23.47
C LEU A 104 -2.31 -4.41 24.92
N ARG A 105 -1.50 -3.45 25.36
CA ARG A 105 -1.67 -2.73 26.64
C ARG A 105 -1.74 -1.24 26.35
N LEU A 106 -2.83 -0.58 26.74
CA LEU A 106 -3.10 0.81 26.42
C LEU A 106 -2.51 1.82 27.42
N SER A 107 -2.23 1.36 28.66
CA SER A 107 -1.48 2.09 29.67
C SER A 107 -0.96 1.12 30.74
N ALA A 108 -0.07 1.59 31.62
CA ALA A 108 0.43 0.82 32.77
C ALA A 108 -0.69 0.27 33.68
N ALA A 109 -1.82 0.99 33.77
CA ALA A 109 -2.96 0.63 34.60
C ALA A 109 -3.97 -0.29 33.88
N ASP A 110 -3.90 -0.40 32.55
CA ASP A 110 -4.83 -1.20 31.77
C ASP A 110 -4.39 -2.67 31.71
N PRO A 111 -5.33 -3.63 31.75
CA PRO A 111 -5.00 -5.03 31.56
C PRO A 111 -4.45 -5.27 30.14
N GLU A 112 -3.62 -6.30 30.02
CA GLU A 112 -3.23 -6.83 28.71
C GLU A 112 -4.44 -7.46 28.03
N VAL A 113 -4.71 -7.07 26.78
CA VAL A 113 -5.81 -7.60 25.99
C VAL A 113 -5.27 -8.30 24.74
N SER A 114 -5.85 -9.45 24.43
CA SER A 114 -5.57 -10.21 23.20
C SER A 114 -6.88 -10.57 22.53
N GLY A 115 -6.88 -10.67 21.20
CA GLY A 115 -8.09 -10.93 20.45
C GLY A 115 -7.91 -10.80 18.94
N PRO A 116 -8.99 -10.92 18.17
CA PRO A 116 -9.00 -10.59 16.75
C PRO A 116 -8.56 -9.14 16.51
N ALA A 117 -7.94 -8.87 15.36
CA ALA A 117 -7.45 -7.55 14.99
C ALA A 117 -8.52 -6.45 15.13
N ASP A 118 -9.73 -6.72 14.63
CA ASP A 118 -10.83 -5.76 14.63
C ASP A 118 -11.37 -5.45 16.03
N GLU A 119 -11.24 -6.38 16.98
CA GLU A 119 -11.61 -6.13 18.37
C GLU A 119 -10.58 -5.25 19.07
N LEU A 120 -9.29 -5.54 18.87
CA LEU A 120 -8.20 -4.72 19.40
C LEU A 120 -8.23 -3.29 18.82
N LEU A 121 -8.50 -3.14 17.52
CA LEU A 121 -8.64 -1.82 16.89
C LEU A 121 -9.86 -1.04 17.41
N ARG A 122 -10.98 -1.71 17.71
CA ARG A 122 -12.13 -1.07 18.37
C ARG A 122 -11.81 -0.59 19.78
N GLN A 123 -11.02 -1.35 20.53
CA GLN A 123 -10.54 -0.91 21.86
C GLN A 123 -9.61 0.31 21.75
N VAL A 124 -8.73 0.33 20.75
CA VAL A 124 -7.91 1.51 20.43
C VAL A 124 -8.79 2.72 20.12
N ASP A 125 -9.85 2.54 19.31
CA ASP A 125 -10.80 3.61 19.01
C ASP A 125 -11.54 4.13 20.24
N ALA A 126 -11.99 3.25 21.12
CA ALA A 126 -12.69 3.62 22.36
C ALA A 126 -11.77 4.38 23.33
N ARG A 127 -10.49 3.99 23.43
CA ARG A 127 -9.52 4.62 24.34
C ARG A 127 -9.13 6.03 23.90
N PHE A 128 -8.96 6.23 22.60
CA PHE A 128 -8.49 7.47 22.02
C PHE A 128 -9.62 8.12 21.21
N GLU A 129 -10.74 8.35 21.88
CA GLU A 129 -11.91 9.01 21.30
C GLU A 129 -11.55 10.42 20.78
N GLY A 130 -12.23 10.87 19.71
CA GLY A 130 -11.95 12.15 19.05
C GLY A 130 -10.73 12.14 18.11
N LYS A 131 -9.94 11.07 18.10
CA LYS A 131 -8.86 10.86 17.11
C LYS A 131 -9.36 10.08 15.88
N PRO A 132 -8.64 10.13 14.74
CA PRO A 132 -8.97 9.34 13.57
C PRO A 132 -9.31 7.88 13.89
N ARG A 133 -10.43 7.38 13.35
CA ARG A 133 -10.84 5.99 13.55
C ARG A 133 -9.88 5.05 12.84
N VAL A 134 -9.54 3.96 13.51
CA VAL A 134 -8.65 2.91 13.00
C VAL A 134 -9.31 1.53 13.01
N ALA A 135 -10.47 1.37 13.62
CA ALA A 135 -11.30 0.22 13.34
C ALA A 135 -11.88 0.37 11.92
N PRO A 136 -11.90 -0.73 11.12
CA PRO A 136 -12.66 -0.73 9.88
C PRO A 136 -14.12 -0.34 10.15
N PRO A 137 -14.76 0.45 9.25
CA PRO A 137 -16.18 0.72 9.38
C PRO A 137 -16.97 -0.60 9.36
N GLU A 138 -18.09 -0.63 10.09
CA GLU A 138 -19.04 -1.74 9.95
C GLU A 138 -19.46 -1.83 8.49
N ARG A 139 -19.31 -3.02 7.90
CA ARG A 139 -19.68 -3.21 6.50
C ARG A 139 -21.19 -3.01 6.36
N PRO A 140 -21.63 -2.25 5.35
CA PRO A 140 -23.05 -2.18 5.02
C PRO A 140 -23.62 -3.58 4.89
N ARG A 141 -24.88 -3.79 5.27
CA ARG A 141 -25.60 -5.01 4.92
C ARG A 141 -25.80 -5.01 3.41
N VAL A 142 -24.85 -5.58 2.68
CA VAL A 142 -24.92 -5.69 1.22
C VAL A 142 -25.92 -6.78 0.85
N SER A 143 -26.72 -6.51 -0.18
CA SER A 143 -27.85 -7.36 -0.60
C SER A 143 -27.41 -8.72 -1.15
N SER A 144 -26.16 -8.86 -1.61
CA SER A 144 -25.62 -10.10 -2.17
C SER A 144 -24.10 -10.21 -2.05
N PRO A 145 -23.52 -11.43 -2.14
CA PRO A 145 -22.07 -11.62 -2.26
C PRO A 145 -21.47 -10.97 -3.51
N ALA A 146 -22.26 -10.71 -4.57
CA ALA A 146 -21.82 -9.98 -5.75
C ALA A 146 -21.61 -8.50 -5.45
N ALA A 147 -22.62 -7.89 -4.82
CA ALA A 147 -22.57 -6.50 -4.41
C ALA A 147 -21.44 -6.27 -3.40
N ALA A 148 -21.22 -7.19 -2.46
CA ALA A 148 -20.11 -7.08 -1.50
C ALA A 148 -18.73 -7.08 -2.17
N ALA A 149 -18.51 -7.96 -3.15
CA ALA A 149 -17.25 -8.03 -3.88
C ALA A 149 -17.04 -6.82 -4.80
N ALA A 150 -18.11 -6.34 -5.43
CA ALA A 150 -18.10 -5.14 -6.26
C ALA A 150 -17.79 -3.88 -5.45
N GLU A 151 -18.40 -3.72 -4.29
CA GLU A 151 -18.12 -2.58 -3.41
C GLU A 151 -16.69 -2.64 -2.84
N GLU A 152 -16.19 -3.85 -2.53
CA GLU A 152 -14.83 -4.01 -2.03
C GLU A 152 -13.77 -3.59 -3.06
N VAL A 153 -13.93 -3.97 -4.33
CA VAL A 153 -13.01 -3.52 -5.39
C VAL A 153 -13.25 -2.05 -5.74
N ALA A 154 -14.50 -1.56 -5.75
CA ALA A 154 -14.77 -0.14 -5.95
C ALA A 154 -14.08 0.72 -4.89
N GLU A 155 -14.18 0.35 -3.61
CA GLU A 155 -13.55 1.11 -2.53
C GLU A 155 -12.02 1.05 -2.58
N LEU A 156 -11.45 -0.09 -2.97
CA LEU A 156 -10.02 -0.20 -3.24
C LEU A 156 -9.58 0.85 -4.29
N VAL A 157 -10.31 0.95 -5.40
CA VAL A 157 -9.98 1.86 -6.49
C VAL A 157 -10.21 3.32 -6.10
N ARG A 158 -11.30 3.65 -5.38
CA ARG A 158 -11.50 5.01 -4.81
C ARG A 158 -10.35 5.43 -3.91
N LEU A 159 -9.82 4.52 -3.09
CA LEU A 159 -8.65 4.81 -2.26
C LEU A 159 -7.41 5.08 -3.11
N GLN A 160 -7.23 4.36 -4.22
CA GLN A 160 -6.15 4.63 -5.16
C GLN A 160 -6.28 6.01 -5.81
N HIS A 161 -7.49 6.38 -6.26
CA HIS A 161 -7.80 7.71 -6.79
C HIS A 161 -7.44 8.80 -5.78
N ARG A 162 -7.93 8.68 -4.54
CA ARG A 162 -7.69 9.66 -3.46
C ARG A 162 -6.20 9.83 -3.16
N SER A 163 -5.43 8.76 -3.16
CA SER A 163 -3.97 8.84 -2.98
C SER A 163 -3.29 9.57 -4.15
N ALA A 164 -3.61 9.19 -5.38
CA ALA A 164 -3.05 9.79 -6.59
C ALA A 164 -3.38 11.29 -6.70
N GLU A 165 -4.64 11.68 -6.48
CA GLU A 165 -5.08 13.07 -6.50
C GLU A 165 -4.30 13.93 -5.49
N ARG A 166 -4.15 13.46 -4.25
CA ARG A 166 -3.45 14.21 -3.21
C ARG A 166 -1.97 14.34 -3.49
N HIS A 167 -1.33 13.32 -4.05
CA HIS A 167 0.07 13.46 -4.48
C HIS A 167 0.24 14.49 -5.59
N LEU A 168 -0.64 14.50 -6.60
CA LEU A 168 -0.64 15.53 -7.64
C LEU A 168 -0.91 16.93 -7.07
N GLU A 169 -1.86 17.06 -6.14
CA GLU A 169 -2.11 18.30 -5.39
C GLU A 169 -0.88 18.80 -4.65
N GLY A 170 -0.18 17.92 -3.95
CA GLY A 170 1.02 18.26 -3.22
C GLY A 170 2.15 18.76 -4.13
N VAL A 171 2.39 18.06 -5.25
CA VAL A 171 3.37 18.49 -6.26
C VAL A 171 2.98 19.85 -6.84
N ALA A 172 1.72 20.04 -7.23
CA ALA A 172 1.24 21.30 -7.81
C ALA A 172 1.33 22.47 -6.81
N ALA A 173 0.94 22.25 -5.55
CA ALA A 173 1.05 23.23 -4.48
C ALA A 173 2.51 23.62 -4.26
N LYS A 174 3.43 22.64 -4.27
CA LYS A 174 4.86 22.89 -4.08
C LYS A 174 5.46 23.72 -5.22
N VAL A 175 5.11 23.40 -6.47
CA VAL A 175 5.55 24.18 -7.63
C VAL A 175 4.96 25.60 -7.57
N ALA A 176 3.69 25.76 -7.19
CA ALA A 176 3.09 27.08 -7.02
C ALA A 176 3.79 27.92 -5.93
N GLU A 177 4.25 27.29 -4.84
CA GLU A 177 5.10 27.95 -3.84
C GLU A 177 6.43 28.41 -4.43
N MET A 178 7.09 27.56 -5.24
CA MET A 178 8.33 27.90 -5.93
C MET A 178 8.13 29.07 -6.91
N VAL A 179 7.01 29.11 -7.65
CA VAL A 179 6.66 30.26 -8.51
C VAL A 179 6.57 31.55 -7.71
N LYS A 180 5.94 31.51 -6.51
CA LYS A 180 5.85 32.67 -5.61
C LYS A 180 7.21 33.13 -5.12
N LYS A 181 8.16 32.22 -4.86
CA LYS A 181 9.55 32.56 -4.51
C LYS A 181 10.27 33.25 -5.67
N GLY A 182 10.04 32.82 -6.91
CA GLY A 182 10.66 33.41 -8.11
C GLY A 182 10.23 34.85 -8.41
N LYS A 183 9.01 35.25 -8.07
CA LYS A 183 8.51 36.64 -8.28
C LYS A 183 9.13 37.68 -7.35
N LYS A 184 9.86 37.23 -6.34
CA LYS A 184 10.25 38.02 -5.18
C LYS A 184 11.73 38.41 -5.31
N SER A 185 12.05 39.56 -5.94
CA SER A 185 13.42 40.14 -5.94
C SER A 185 13.61 41.09 -4.74
N GLY A 186 14.73 40.98 -4.00
CA GLY A 186 15.03 41.86 -2.87
C GLY A 186 15.83 41.19 -1.75
N LYS A 187 16.61 41.98 -0.98
CA LYS A 187 17.55 41.52 0.07
C LYS A 187 16.79 40.75 1.18
N GLY A 188 17.16 39.48 1.42
CA GLY A 188 16.57 38.62 2.46
C GLY A 188 15.45 37.66 2.04
N ARG A 189 15.30 37.34 0.75
CA ARG A 189 14.22 36.48 0.22
C ARG A 189 14.63 35.02 0.00
N SER A 190 13.66 34.12 0.26
CA SER A 190 13.74 32.69 -0.07
C SER A 190 13.77 32.51 -1.58
N VAL A 191 14.87 31.94 -2.08
CA VAL A 191 15.08 31.58 -3.49
C VAL A 191 14.72 30.11 -3.68
N VAL A 192 14.33 29.73 -4.90
CA VAL A 192 14.14 28.32 -5.26
C VAL A 192 15.50 27.63 -5.28
N GLU A 193 15.62 26.52 -4.55
CA GLU A 193 16.85 25.75 -4.48
C GLU A 193 16.81 24.55 -5.45
N GLY A 194 17.96 24.17 -6.02
CA GLY A 194 18.05 22.98 -6.87
C GLY A 194 17.62 21.68 -6.15
N ALA A 195 17.83 21.60 -4.83
CA ALA A 195 17.34 20.49 -4.02
C ALA A 195 15.80 20.44 -3.94
N GLU A 196 15.13 21.60 -3.98
CA GLU A 196 13.67 21.70 -4.01
C GLU A 196 13.11 21.16 -5.34
N VAL A 197 13.74 21.52 -6.46
CA VAL A 197 13.40 20.98 -7.80
C VAL A 197 13.59 19.46 -7.84
N ARG A 198 14.70 18.94 -7.29
CA ARG A 198 14.95 17.49 -7.22
C ARG A 198 13.89 16.73 -6.40
N ARG A 199 13.48 17.28 -5.25
CA ARG A 199 12.41 16.67 -4.43
C ARG A 199 11.06 16.67 -5.16
N VAL A 200 10.71 17.77 -5.84
CA VAL A 200 9.51 17.82 -6.71
C VAL A 200 9.59 16.77 -7.81
N GLY A 201 10.74 16.62 -8.45
CA GLY A 201 10.94 15.61 -9.49
C GLY A 201 10.80 14.18 -8.99
N LYS A 202 11.35 13.86 -7.81
CA LYS A 202 11.17 12.56 -7.17
C LYS A 202 9.69 12.33 -6.81
N TRP A 203 9.05 13.29 -6.15
CA TRP A 203 7.64 13.19 -5.77
C TRP A 203 6.74 12.96 -6.97
N TYR A 204 6.91 13.78 -8.01
CA TYR A 204 6.18 13.62 -9.25
C TYR A 204 6.44 12.24 -9.89
N GLY A 205 7.70 11.81 -9.96
CA GLY A 205 8.07 10.50 -10.49
C GLY A 205 7.38 9.33 -9.78
N ASP A 206 7.38 9.35 -8.45
CA ASP A 206 6.70 8.32 -7.64
C ASP A 206 5.17 8.35 -7.86
N ALA A 207 4.57 9.54 -7.96
CA ALA A 207 3.13 9.70 -8.25
C ALA A 207 2.76 9.11 -9.62
N MET A 208 3.59 9.35 -10.64
CA MET A 208 3.40 8.80 -11.99
C MET A 208 3.51 7.27 -12.00
N GLU A 209 4.45 6.70 -11.23
CA GLU A 209 4.60 5.25 -11.16
C GLU A 209 3.35 4.59 -10.56
N VAL A 210 2.76 5.18 -9.50
CA VAL A 210 1.47 4.72 -8.93
C VAL A 210 0.34 4.84 -9.95
N MET A 211 0.20 6.00 -10.61
CA MET A 211 -0.89 6.23 -11.57
C MET A 211 -0.82 5.29 -12.79
N LEU A 212 0.37 5.04 -13.32
CA LEU A 212 0.57 4.13 -14.45
C LEU A 212 0.25 2.68 -14.08
N GLU A 213 0.61 2.27 -12.86
CA GLU A 213 0.29 0.93 -12.38
C GLU A 213 -1.22 0.77 -12.11
N HIS A 214 -1.86 1.79 -11.55
CA HIS A 214 -3.31 1.84 -11.37
C HIS A 214 -4.04 1.73 -12.72
N ALA A 215 -3.71 2.57 -13.71
CA ALA A 215 -4.31 2.49 -15.05
C ALA A 215 -4.11 1.09 -15.69
N ARG A 216 -2.91 0.51 -15.54
CA ARG A 216 -2.63 -0.84 -16.04
C ARG A 216 -3.48 -1.90 -15.32
N MET A 217 -3.67 -1.79 -14.02
CA MET A 217 -4.54 -2.70 -13.25
C MET A 217 -5.97 -2.64 -13.80
N GLU A 218 -6.49 -1.45 -14.07
CA GLU A 218 -7.84 -1.29 -14.63
C GLU A 218 -7.96 -1.85 -16.04
N GLU A 219 -7.03 -1.49 -16.93
CA GLU A 219 -7.00 -1.93 -18.32
C GLU A 219 -6.86 -3.45 -18.48
N THR A 220 -6.19 -4.10 -17.53
CA THR A 220 -5.91 -5.55 -17.60
C THR A 220 -6.90 -6.40 -16.81
N LEU A 221 -7.50 -5.86 -15.73
CA LEU A 221 -8.43 -6.61 -14.87
C LEU A 221 -9.86 -6.12 -14.95
N LEU A 222 -10.10 -4.80 -14.81
CA LEU A 222 -11.46 -4.27 -14.65
C LEU A 222 -12.16 -4.02 -15.99
N PHE A 223 -11.51 -3.29 -16.89
CA PHE A 223 -12.10 -2.89 -18.17
C PHE A 223 -12.48 -4.07 -19.08
N PRO A 224 -11.68 -5.15 -19.20
CA PRO A 224 -12.08 -6.31 -20.01
C PRO A 224 -13.37 -6.97 -19.51
N ASP A 225 -13.57 -6.98 -18.20
CA ASP A 225 -14.73 -7.59 -17.57
C ASP A 225 -15.96 -6.68 -17.63
N LEU A 226 -15.77 -5.37 -17.46
CA LEU A 226 -16.82 -4.36 -17.65
C LEU A 226 -17.36 -4.36 -19.08
N GLN A 227 -16.48 -4.40 -20.09
CA GLN A 227 -16.88 -4.47 -21.50
C GLN A 227 -17.70 -5.73 -21.82
N ARG A 228 -17.36 -6.85 -21.19
CA ARG A 228 -18.08 -8.12 -21.37
C ARG A 228 -19.46 -8.12 -20.72
N ALA A 229 -19.55 -7.56 -19.51
CA ALA A 229 -20.78 -7.62 -18.71
C ALA A 229 -21.83 -6.57 -19.09
N ALA A 230 -21.41 -5.43 -19.64
CA ALA A 230 -22.31 -4.34 -20.00
C ALA A 230 -22.60 -4.32 -21.51
N HIS A 231 -21.75 -3.64 -22.28
CA HIS A 231 -21.80 -3.57 -23.74
C HIS A 231 -20.43 -3.17 -24.29
N PRO A 232 -20.10 -3.56 -25.54
CA PRO A 232 -18.89 -3.08 -26.20
C PRO A 232 -18.82 -1.55 -26.20
N GLY A 233 -17.68 -1.01 -25.79
CA GLY A 233 -17.39 0.43 -25.79
C GLY A 233 -17.65 1.17 -24.47
N VAL A 234 -18.15 0.50 -23.43
CA VAL A 234 -18.42 1.16 -22.13
C VAL A 234 -17.16 1.76 -21.47
N CYS A 235 -15.98 1.22 -21.77
CA CYS A 235 -14.70 1.68 -21.24
C CYS A 235 -13.91 2.56 -22.24
N ASP A 236 -14.41 2.79 -23.46
CA ASP A 236 -13.61 3.43 -24.53
C ASP A 236 -13.20 4.85 -24.13
N LYS A 237 -14.13 5.62 -23.56
CA LYS A 237 -13.87 7.00 -23.13
C LYS A 237 -12.76 7.08 -22.08
N VAL A 238 -12.84 6.30 -21.00
CA VAL A 238 -11.84 6.33 -19.92
C VAL A 238 -10.50 5.77 -20.39
N ASN A 239 -10.52 4.76 -21.26
CA ASN A 239 -9.31 4.19 -21.84
C ASN A 239 -8.62 5.19 -22.79
N GLU A 240 -9.38 5.97 -23.56
CA GLU A 240 -8.83 7.08 -24.33
C GLU A 240 -8.23 8.17 -23.44
N GLN A 241 -8.84 8.47 -22.29
CA GLN A 241 -8.31 9.44 -21.33
C GLN A 241 -6.94 9.00 -20.79
N HIS A 242 -6.74 7.71 -20.45
CA HIS A 242 -5.40 7.18 -20.10
C HIS A 242 -4.37 7.49 -21.19
N GLY A 243 -4.72 7.25 -22.46
CA GLY A 243 -3.87 7.56 -23.61
C GLY A 243 -3.55 9.06 -23.77
N ARG A 244 -4.48 9.94 -23.40
CA ARG A 244 -4.30 11.42 -23.45
C ARG A 244 -3.50 11.95 -22.27
N HIS A 245 -3.60 11.33 -21.09
CA HIS A 245 -2.84 11.73 -19.91
C HIS A 245 -1.34 11.45 -20.07
N LEU A 246 -0.96 10.35 -20.73
CA LEU A 246 0.44 9.94 -20.84
C LEU A 246 1.36 11.00 -21.50
N PRO A 247 1.02 11.61 -22.65
CA PRO A 247 1.81 12.72 -23.22
C PRO A 247 1.93 13.93 -22.29
N MET A 248 0.87 14.27 -21.55
CA MET A 248 0.88 15.37 -20.59
C MET A 248 1.81 15.07 -19.42
N MET A 249 1.73 13.85 -18.89
CA MET A 249 2.59 13.37 -17.80
C MET A 249 4.07 13.41 -18.19
N ASN A 250 4.38 13.00 -19.42
CA ASN A 250 5.73 13.05 -19.97
C ASN A 250 6.21 14.50 -20.18
N GLY A 251 5.36 15.40 -20.69
CA GLY A 251 5.70 16.81 -20.85
C GLY A 251 6.09 17.48 -19.53
N ILE A 252 5.34 17.22 -18.46
CA ILE A 252 5.65 17.70 -17.10
C ILE A 252 6.98 17.12 -16.59
N LYS A 253 7.25 15.83 -16.86
CA LYS A 253 8.52 15.20 -16.50
C LYS A 253 9.71 15.88 -17.19
N GLU A 254 9.55 16.23 -18.47
CA GLU A 254 10.59 16.94 -19.21
C GLU A 254 10.79 18.38 -18.70
N ASP A 255 9.72 19.11 -18.37
CA ASP A 255 9.84 20.44 -17.75
C ASP A 255 10.66 20.41 -16.45
N ILE A 256 10.40 19.41 -15.58
CA ILE A 256 11.15 19.24 -14.34
C ILE A 256 12.62 18.97 -14.64
N LYS A 257 12.93 18.13 -15.63
CA LYS A 257 14.31 17.89 -16.06
C LYS A 257 14.96 19.17 -16.59
N THR A 258 14.25 19.94 -17.40
CA THR A 258 14.74 21.23 -17.90
C THR A 258 15.07 22.17 -16.74
N LEU A 259 14.21 22.29 -15.72
CA LEU A 259 14.49 23.11 -14.54
C LEU A 259 15.77 22.69 -13.79
N LEU A 260 16.13 21.41 -13.80
CA LEU A 260 17.37 20.91 -13.17
C LEU A 260 18.64 21.32 -13.94
N THR A 261 18.51 21.70 -15.21
CA THR A 261 19.63 22.11 -16.08
C THR A 261 19.79 23.61 -16.20
N LEU A 262 18.73 24.38 -15.92
CA LEU A 262 18.73 25.83 -16.04
C LEU A 262 19.43 26.50 -14.86
N GLU A 263 20.00 27.68 -15.12
CA GLU A 263 20.53 28.55 -14.07
C GLU A 263 19.40 28.99 -13.13
N LEU A 264 19.55 28.67 -11.84
CA LEU A 264 18.56 29.00 -10.81
C LEU A 264 18.30 30.50 -10.75
N GLY A 265 17.02 30.88 -10.80
CA GLY A 265 16.61 32.29 -10.73
C GLY A 265 16.75 33.08 -12.03
N SER A 266 17.24 32.47 -13.12
CA SER A 266 17.21 33.09 -14.44
C SER A 266 15.78 33.35 -14.93
N PRO A 267 15.55 34.32 -15.84
CA PRO A 267 14.24 34.56 -16.44
C PRO A 267 13.64 33.31 -17.08
N LEU A 268 14.47 32.53 -17.78
CA LEU A 268 14.07 31.28 -18.42
C LEU A 268 13.68 30.21 -17.38
N PHE A 269 14.41 30.10 -16.27
CA PHE A 269 14.01 29.22 -15.16
C PHE A 269 12.62 29.58 -14.62
N HIS A 270 12.35 30.87 -14.45
CA HIS A 270 11.03 31.31 -13.97
C HIS A 270 9.92 31.02 -14.96
N GLU A 271 10.14 31.23 -16.26
CA GLU A 271 9.18 30.92 -17.31
C GLU A 271 8.82 29.43 -17.36
N VAL A 272 9.84 28.54 -17.36
CA VAL A 272 9.61 27.09 -17.32
C VAL A 272 8.87 26.68 -16.05
N LEU A 273 9.18 27.30 -14.91
CA LEU A 273 8.51 27.00 -13.64
C LEU A 273 7.03 27.42 -13.65
N VAL A 274 6.70 28.55 -14.27
CA VAL A 274 5.30 28.99 -14.46
C VAL A 274 4.57 28.03 -15.40
N ASN A 275 5.19 27.65 -16.52
CA ASN A 275 4.61 26.70 -17.47
C ASN A 275 4.36 25.32 -16.84
N LEU A 276 5.32 24.83 -16.04
CA LEU A 276 5.17 23.61 -15.25
C LEU A 276 3.97 23.71 -14.30
N SER A 277 3.81 24.84 -13.60
CA SER A 277 2.67 25.06 -12.70
C SER A 277 1.33 24.99 -13.43
N VAL A 278 1.23 25.55 -14.64
CA VAL A 278 0.01 25.51 -15.46
C VAL A 278 -0.28 24.08 -15.92
N ARG A 279 0.73 23.36 -16.42
CA ARG A 279 0.57 21.97 -16.89
C ARG A 279 0.20 21.01 -15.76
N LEU A 280 0.81 21.13 -14.59
CA LEU A 280 0.43 20.35 -13.41
C LEU A 280 -1.02 20.59 -13.00
N LYS A 281 -1.47 21.85 -13.08
CA LYS A 281 -2.86 22.19 -12.78
C LYS A 281 -3.83 21.54 -13.78
N ALA A 282 -3.51 21.60 -15.07
CA ALA A 282 -4.30 20.93 -16.11
C ALA A 282 -4.36 19.40 -15.88
N LEU A 283 -3.21 18.75 -15.61
CA LEU A 283 -3.16 17.32 -15.33
C LEU A 283 -4.02 16.95 -14.11
N GLN A 284 -3.92 17.72 -13.03
CA GLN A 284 -4.73 17.53 -11.84
C GLN A 284 -6.23 17.62 -12.17
N ASP A 285 -6.64 18.65 -12.92
CA ASP A 285 -8.06 18.86 -13.21
C ASP A 285 -8.62 17.72 -14.09
N HIS A 286 -7.87 17.29 -15.10
CA HIS A 286 -8.25 16.15 -15.94
C HIS A 286 -8.27 14.82 -15.17
N THR A 287 -7.29 14.59 -14.29
CA THR A 287 -7.24 13.36 -13.47
C THR A 287 -8.44 13.28 -12.53
N LYS A 288 -8.83 14.40 -11.90
CA LYS A 288 -10.00 14.47 -11.03
C LYS A 288 -11.31 14.25 -11.79
N GLU A 289 -11.41 14.76 -13.02
CA GLU A 289 -12.57 14.52 -13.86
C GLU A 289 -12.65 13.05 -14.26
N HIS A 290 -11.55 12.46 -14.72
CA HIS A 290 -11.42 11.04 -15.05
C HIS A 290 -11.89 10.14 -13.90
N PHE A 291 -11.34 10.31 -12.70
CA PHE A 291 -11.70 9.48 -11.55
C PHE A 291 -13.18 9.61 -11.18
N LYS A 292 -13.74 10.82 -11.28
CA LYS A 292 -15.19 11.02 -11.07
C LYS A 292 -16.03 10.31 -12.13
N GLU A 293 -15.59 10.30 -13.38
CA GLU A 293 -16.31 9.59 -14.45
C GLU A 293 -16.29 8.08 -14.19
N GLU A 294 -15.16 7.50 -13.81
CA GLU A 294 -15.08 6.08 -13.46
C GLU A 294 -15.96 5.72 -12.26
N GLU A 295 -15.87 6.52 -11.20
CA GLU A 295 -16.65 6.30 -9.97
C GLU A 295 -18.16 6.39 -10.21
N ASN A 296 -18.61 7.29 -11.09
CA ASN A 296 -20.03 7.51 -11.36
C ASN A 296 -20.59 6.63 -12.49
N GLU A 297 -19.78 6.29 -13.50
CA GLU A 297 -20.25 5.60 -14.70
C GLU A 297 -19.89 4.11 -14.72
N LEU A 298 -18.72 3.73 -14.19
CA LEU A 298 -18.22 2.35 -14.25
C LEU A 298 -18.45 1.58 -12.95
N PHE A 299 -18.19 2.17 -11.79
CA PHE A 299 -18.29 1.43 -10.53
C PHE A 299 -19.70 0.87 -10.25
N PRO A 300 -20.80 1.58 -10.59
CA PRO A 300 -22.15 1.01 -10.46
C PRO A 300 -22.39 -0.26 -11.27
N ARG A 301 -21.53 -0.56 -12.25
CA ARG A 301 -21.64 -1.74 -13.12
C ARG A 301 -20.86 -2.96 -12.59
N LEU A 302 -19.99 -2.78 -11.60
CA LEU A 302 -19.14 -3.85 -11.06
C LEU A 302 -19.94 -5.00 -10.45
N GLU A 303 -21.14 -4.74 -9.91
CA GLU A 303 -22.01 -5.82 -9.42
C GLU A 303 -22.45 -6.75 -10.56
N ALA A 304 -22.84 -6.18 -11.70
CA ALA A 304 -23.25 -6.95 -12.87
C ALA A 304 -22.09 -7.80 -13.42
N VAL A 305 -20.87 -7.23 -13.45
CA VAL A 305 -19.65 -7.97 -13.78
C VAL A 305 -19.49 -9.19 -12.88
N ARG A 306 -19.60 -8.99 -11.56
CA ARG A 306 -19.40 -10.07 -10.60
C ARG A 306 -20.49 -11.13 -10.66
N ARG A 307 -21.70 -10.76 -11.08
CA ARG A 307 -22.80 -11.71 -11.34
C ARG A 307 -22.50 -12.57 -12.57
N MET A 308 -22.15 -11.95 -13.69
CA MET A 308 -21.74 -12.64 -14.92
C MET A 308 -20.59 -13.63 -14.66
N GLN A 309 -19.53 -13.21 -13.96
CA GLN A 309 -18.40 -14.10 -13.64
C GLN A 309 -18.81 -15.35 -12.84
N ARG A 310 -19.83 -15.25 -11.98
CA ARG A 310 -20.37 -16.40 -11.24
C ARG A 310 -21.21 -17.31 -12.13
N GLU A 311 -22.07 -16.74 -12.95
CA GLU A 311 -22.89 -17.48 -13.91
C GLU A 311 -22.03 -18.27 -14.91
N GLU A 312 -20.88 -17.72 -15.30
CA GLU A 312 -19.87 -18.38 -16.14
C GLU A 312 -19.03 -19.44 -15.40
N GLY A 313 -19.22 -19.62 -14.09
CA GLY A 313 -18.44 -20.57 -13.28
C GLY A 313 -16.97 -20.17 -13.07
N LYS A 314 -16.57 -18.94 -13.42
CA LYS A 314 -15.19 -18.44 -13.24
C LYS A 314 -14.87 -18.11 -11.78
N VAL A 315 -15.88 -17.94 -10.95
CA VAL A 315 -15.74 -17.50 -9.55
C VAL A 315 -16.54 -18.42 -8.62
N SER A 316 -15.89 -18.89 -7.56
CA SER A 316 -16.55 -19.63 -6.47
C SER A 316 -17.31 -18.68 -5.53
N ASP A 317 -18.46 -19.11 -5.02
CA ASP A 317 -19.26 -18.38 -4.01
C ASP A 317 -18.53 -18.13 -2.68
N LYS A 318 -17.41 -18.80 -2.43
CA LYS A 318 -16.77 -18.84 -1.10
C LYS A 318 -15.94 -17.61 -0.74
N SER A 319 -15.60 -16.72 -1.68
CA SER A 319 -14.82 -15.51 -1.35
C SER A 319 -15.29 -14.27 -2.11
N SER A 320 -15.80 -13.29 -1.36
CA SER A 320 -16.08 -11.95 -1.86
C SER A 320 -14.80 -11.16 -2.16
N SER A 321 -13.67 -11.49 -1.53
CA SER A 321 -12.42 -10.71 -1.64
C SER A 321 -11.52 -11.13 -2.80
N ALA A 322 -11.82 -12.22 -3.52
CA ALA A 322 -10.94 -12.73 -4.57
C ALA A 322 -10.64 -11.69 -5.66
N TRP A 323 -11.63 -10.87 -6.05
CA TRP A 323 -11.43 -9.83 -7.05
C TRP A 323 -10.53 -8.70 -6.54
N ALA A 324 -10.75 -8.25 -5.31
CA ALA A 324 -9.88 -7.27 -4.65
C ALA A 324 -8.45 -7.83 -4.44
N SER A 325 -8.29 -9.13 -4.19
CA SER A 325 -6.99 -9.81 -4.16
C SER A 325 -6.25 -9.76 -5.49
N GLU A 326 -6.95 -9.95 -6.62
CA GLU A 326 -6.34 -9.83 -7.95
C GLU A 326 -5.91 -8.38 -8.22
N ALA A 327 -6.77 -7.41 -7.93
CA ALA A 327 -6.45 -5.99 -8.07
C ALA A 327 -5.25 -5.56 -7.21
N ILE A 328 -5.19 -6.01 -5.94
CA ILE A 328 -4.04 -5.76 -5.06
C ILE A 328 -2.77 -6.41 -5.61
N SER A 329 -2.88 -7.63 -6.15
CA SER A 329 -1.73 -8.35 -6.70
C SER A 329 -1.19 -7.71 -7.98
N ALA A 330 -2.04 -7.06 -8.78
CA ALA A 330 -1.62 -6.34 -9.99
C ALA A 330 -0.82 -5.07 -9.69
N MET A 331 -0.93 -4.53 -8.48
CA MET A 331 -0.20 -3.34 -8.04
C MET A 331 1.13 -3.68 -7.35
N GLU A 332 1.97 -4.50 -7.99
CA GLU A 332 3.21 -5.05 -7.43
C GLU A 332 4.20 -3.96 -6.96
N VAL A 333 4.34 -2.88 -7.73
CA VAL A 333 5.26 -1.78 -7.45
C VAL A 333 4.75 -0.92 -6.29
N THR A 334 3.47 -0.56 -6.33
CA THR A 334 2.78 0.19 -5.28
C THR A 334 2.75 -0.58 -3.98
N HIS A 335 2.53 -1.89 -4.00
CA HIS A 335 2.57 -2.75 -2.82
C HIS A 335 3.98 -3.24 -2.45
N SER A 336 5.02 -2.69 -3.06
CA SER A 336 6.41 -2.95 -2.66
C SER A 336 7.10 -1.66 -2.21
N LYS A 337 7.98 -1.11 -3.05
CA LYS A 337 8.83 0.04 -2.72
C LYS A 337 8.04 1.35 -2.54
N LEU A 338 6.89 1.47 -3.20
CA LEU A 338 6.06 2.68 -3.15
C LEU A 338 4.96 2.61 -2.10
N PHE A 339 4.88 1.53 -1.31
CA PHE A 339 3.78 1.38 -0.37
C PHE A 339 3.71 2.51 0.66
N PRO A 340 4.82 2.91 1.32
CA PRO A 340 4.76 4.06 2.22
C PRO A 340 4.42 5.36 1.51
N PHE A 341 4.88 5.56 0.26
CA PHE A 341 4.53 6.73 -0.54
C PHE A 341 3.02 6.78 -0.78
N PHE A 342 2.45 5.74 -1.36
CA PHE A 342 1.02 5.61 -1.61
C PHE A 342 0.18 5.90 -0.37
N MET A 343 0.58 5.33 0.77
CA MET A 343 -0.14 5.49 2.04
C MET A 343 -0.09 6.92 2.56
N THR A 344 0.97 7.69 2.27
CA THR A 344 1.07 9.11 2.65
C THR A 344 0.15 10.01 1.82
N GLY A 345 -0.41 9.53 0.71
CA GLY A 345 -1.47 10.21 -0.05
C GLY A 345 -2.87 10.02 0.56
N LEU A 346 -3.02 9.20 1.60
CA LEU A 346 -4.31 8.91 2.23
C LEU A 346 -4.49 9.66 3.56
N LEU A 347 -5.74 10.00 3.88
CA LEU A 347 -6.08 10.39 5.25
C LEU A 347 -5.94 9.19 6.19
N PRO A 348 -5.70 9.38 7.50
CA PRO A 348 -5.50 8.26 8.42
C PRO A 348 -6.60 7.19 8.38
N GLN A 349 -7.88 7.59 8.28
CA GLN A 349 -9.01 6.67 8.20
C GLN A 349 -9.00 5.88 6.88
N GLU A 350 -8.69 6.54 5.78
CA GLU A 350 -8.59 5.94 4.45
C GLU A 350 -7.39 4.98 4.37
N ALA A 351 -6.25 5.37 4.95
CA ALA A 351 -5.08 4.52 5.08
C ALA A 351 -5.44 3.23 5.83
N VAL A 352 -6.17 3.33 6.94
CA VAL A 352 -6.56 2.14 7.69
C VAL A 352 -7.60 1.29 6.96
N GLN A 353 -8.51 1.90 6.20
CA GLN A 353 -9.40 1.17 5.29
C GLN A 353 -8.62 0.40 4.22
N TYR A 354 -7.61 1.04 3.61
CA TYR A 354 -6.74 0.39 2.64
C TYR A 354 -5.94 -0.76 3.25
N LEU A 355 -5.42 -0.56 4.47
CA LEU A 355 -4.70 -1.60 5.21
C LEU A 355 -5.60 -2.80 5.53
N ASP A 356 -6.88 -2.58 5.83
CA ASP A 356 -7.85 -3.66 6.01
C ASP A 356 -7.98 -4.51 4.74
N LEU A 357 -8.15 -3.86 3.58
CA LEU A 357 -8.22 -4.52 2.28
C LEU A 357 -6.96 -5.33 2.00
N VAL A 358 -5.78 -4.70 2.14
CA VAL A 358 -4.48 -5.34 1.92
C VAL A 358 -4.26 -6.54 2.84
N CYS A 359 -4.60 -6.43 4.13
CA CYS A 359 -4.46 -7.52 5.09
C CYS A 359 -5.38 -8.71 4.78
N ARG A 360 -6.59 -8.46 4.29
CA ARG A 360 -7.54 -9.51 3.90
C ARG A 360 -7.20 -10.17 2.58
N CYS A 361 -6.61 -9.41 1.67
CA CYS A 361 -6.39 -9.83 0.30
C CYS A 361 -5.00 -10.44 0.06
N THR A 362 -4.02 -10.13 0.89
CA THR A 362 -2.63 -10.61 0.73
C THR A 362 -2.40 -11.90 1.50
N LYS A 363 -2.20 -13.02 0.77
CA LYS A 363 -1.87 -14.32 1.38
C LYS A 363 -0.39 -14.44 1.80
N ASN A 364 0.49 -13.71 1.11
CA ASN A 364 1.92 -13.72 1.42
C ASN A 364 2.20 -12.91 2.70
N THR A 365 2.14 -13.61 3.83
CA THR A 365 2.32 -13.03 5.17
C THR A 365 3.66 -12.31 5.32
N ARG A 366 4.75 -12.84 4.75
CA ARG A 366 6.09 -12.23 4.81
C ARG A 366 6.11 -10.89 4.08
N HIS A 367 5.53 -10.84 2.88
CA HIS A 367 5.44 -9.62 2.09
C HIS A 367 4.58 -8.57 2.80
N LEU A 368 3.42 -8.97 3.31
CA LEU A 368 2.54 -8.09 4.10
C LEU A 368 3.25 -7.48 5.31
N VAL A 369 3.97 -8.29 6.09
CA VAL A 369 4.77 -7.80 7.22
C VAL A 369 5.83 -6.80 6.75
N SER A 370 6.50 -7.07 5.64
CA SER A 370 7.49 -6.15 5.07
C SER A 370 6.88 -4.80 4.71
N MET A 371 5.70 -4.79 4.09
CA MET A 371 4.98 -3.55 3.75
C MET A 371 4.60 -2.76 5.00
N LEU A 372 3.98 -3.43 5.99
CA LEU A 372 3.53 -2.80 7.23
C LEU A 372 4.70 -2.24 8.05
N ARG A 373 5.82 -2.99 8.11
CA ARG A 373 7.05 -2.54 8.77
C ARG A 373 7.63 -1.30 8.10
N SER A 374 7.78 -1.32 6.78
CA SER A 374 8.30 -0.17 6.04
C SER A 374 7.44 1.08 6.22
N LEU A 375 6.12 0.91 6.29
CA LEU A 375 5.20 2.00 6.60
C LEU A 375 5.37 2.51 8.05
N ALA A 376 5.46 1.61 9.04
CA ALA A 376 5.66 1.99 10.44
C ALA A 376 6.96 2.79 10.63
N GLU A 377 8.08 2.33 10.06
CA GLU A 377 9.37 3.02 10.10
C GLU A 377 9.25 4.46 9.54
N ARG A 378 8.57 4.62 8.40
CA ARG A 378 8.34 5.94 7.80
C ARG A 378 7.46 6.85 8.66
N LEU A 379 6.45 6.31 9.32
CA LEU A 379 5.55 7.08 10.18
C LEU A 379 6.24 7.49 11.49
N GLU A 380 7.13 6.66 12.03
CA GLU A 380 7.92 6.97 13.24
C GLU A 380 8.90 8.13 13.02
N ASP A 381 9.43 8.26 11.80
CA ASP A 381 10.24 9.40 11.41
C ASP A 381 9.42 10.70 11.24
N ALA A 382 8.10 10.62 11.16
CA ALA A 382 7.24 11.78 10.93
C ALA A 382 6.77 12.42 12.23
N ASN A 383 6.56 13.74 12.20
CA ASN A 383 5.93 14.43 13.31
C ASN A 383 4.44 14.02 13.39
N PRO A 384 3.91 13.54 14.53
CA PRO A 384 2.52 13.13 14.68
C PRO A 384 1.49 14.16 14.18
N SER A 385 1.74 15.46 14.42
CA SER A 385 0.87 16.55 13.96
C SER A 385 0.73 16.65 12.43
N ILE A 386 1.75 16.22 11.67
CA ILE A 386 1.75 16.21 10.21
C ILE A 386 0.93 15.02 9.70
N ILE A 387 1.05 13.87 10.36
CA ILE A 387 0.37 12.62 9.99
C ILE A 387 -1.16 12.80 9.92
N HIS A 388 -1.76 13.57 10.83
CA HIS A 388 -3.23 13.67 10.91
C HIS A 388 -3.87 14.71 10.00
N ASN A 389 -3.17 15.82 9.76
CA ASN A 389 -3.83 17.03 9.26
C ASN A 389 -3.51 17.31 7.80
N ASN A 390 -2.44 16.71 7.26
CA ASN A 390 -1.98 17.09 5.94
C ASN A 390 -1.15 15.98 5.26
N PRO A 391 -1.82 15.06 4.52
CA PRO A 391 -1.15 13.98 3.78
C PRO A 391 -0.06 14.50 2.84
N THR A 392 -0.29 15.64 2.18
CA THR A 392 0.67 16.21 1.22
C THR A 392 1.92 16.76 1.91
N LYS A 393 1.80 17.35 3.10
CA LYS A 393 2.97 17.75 3.92
C LYS A 393 3.72 16.57 4.53
N LEU A 394 3.05 15.43 4.76
CA LEU A 394 3.69 14.23 5.29
C LEU A 394 4.77 13.73 4.34
N TYR A 395 4.43 13.54 3.06
CA TYR A 395 5.42 13.07 2.10
C TYR A 395 6.55 14.08 1.87
N GLU A 396 6.24 15.38 1.79
CA GLU A 396 7.25 16.42 1.68
C GLU A 396 8.24 16.37 2.86
N HIS A 397 7.76 16.19 4.09
CA HIS A 397 8.60 16.04 5.28
C HIS A 397 9.49 14.79 5.21
N LEU A 398 8.96 13.67 4.73
CA LEU A 398 9.71 12.43 4.55
C LEU A 398 10.78 12.53 3.46
N LEU A 399 10.54 13.34 2.42
CA LEU A 399 11.54 13.64 1.39
C LEU A 399 12.68 14.50 1.90
N VAL A 400 12.46 15.35 2.91
CA VAL A 400 13.53 16.16 3.54
C VAL A 400 14.43 15.28 4.42
N LYS A 401 13.87 14.25 5.05
CA LYS A 401 14.59 13.32 5.93
C LYS A 401 15.28 12.17 5.20
N SER A 402 14.93 11.91 3.95
CA SER A 402 15.59 10.89 3.14
C SER A 402 16.92 11.44 2.63
N PRO A 403 18.06 10.76 2.89
CA PRO A 403 19.40 11.26 2.54
C PRO A 403 19.62 11.46 1.04
#